data_AF-A0A2G5EUT8-F1
#
_entry.id   AF-A0A2G5EUT8-F1
#
_cell.length_a   1.000
_cell.length_b   1.000
_cell.length_c   1.000
_cell.angle_alpha   90.00
_cell.angle_beta   90.00
_cell.angle_gamma   90.00
#
_symmetry.space_group_name_H-M   'P 1'
#
loop_
_entity.id
_entity.type
_entity.pdbx_description
1 polymer ?
#
loop_
_entity_poly.entity_id
_entity_poly.type
_entity_poly.pdbx_seq_one_letter_code
_entity_poly.pdbx_strand_id
1 'polypeptide(L)'
;MGSYKIGMFFTRKFKSHEAQPPPDVKEAFAKFTQGGGGGGGVGATTTTTTTTSQKMTAEQLLQFLIEIQGESDAKIGEAEQIIGHIMQTRHHIAKFTRHTLTLDDFHHYLFSEDLNSSIKSQVHQDMSAPLSHYYIYTGHNSYLTGNQLSSDSSDVPIIKALKKGVRVIELDIWPSSSKTDINVLHGRTLTTPIKLIKCLKSIKEYAFVASPYPVVITLEDHLTPDLQAKVAEMVVETFGEMLYHPDSKVVKEFLSPEELKYRVLLSTKPPKEYLEAKGSKDTGKGSPEEEAWGTEVISLKDELQENDQSDSDGSENNLDDEDSDERDSQPRQSGAVEYKCLIGIHAKKHKGELTESLKVDVNKVGRLSLNEQALEKAATSHGSDLIRFTQRNLLRIYPKGTRVTSSNYNPLIGWMHGAQMVAFNMQGRGRSLWLMQGMFRSNGGCGYVKKPDFLIKENIDNQVFNPMGNLAVKKTLKVRVYMGDGWRLDFSQTHFDSYSPPDFYVKVSCI
;
A
#
# COMPACT_ATOMS: atom_id res chain seq x y z
N MET A 1 9.60 25.85 25.27
CA MET A 1 8.78 26.97 25.81
C MET A 1 8.46 27.87 24.64
N GLY A 2 7.19 28.03 24.27
CA GLY A 2 6.79 28.87 23.13
C GLY A 2 6.47 30.29 23.57
N SER A 3 7.01 31.30 22.90
CA SER A 3 6.64 32.71 23.11
C SER A 3 5.76 33.18 21.97
N TYR A 4 4.58 33.73 22.27
CA TYR A 4 3.62 34.21 21.27
C TYR A 4 3.39 35.71 21.48
N LYS A 5 3.36 36.49 20.40
CA LYS A 5 3.07 37.92 20.49
C LYS A 5 1.60 38.12 20.81
N ILE A 6 1.26 39.13 21.61
CA ILE A 6 -0.09 39.61 21.85
C ILE A 6 -0.05 41.13 21.64
N GLY A 7 -0.56 41.60 20.50
CA GLY A 7 -0.42 43.01 20.09
C GLY A 7 1.02 43.42 19.79
N MET A 8 1.28 44.74 19.73
CA MET A 8 2.61 45.29 19.33
C MET A 8 3.72 45.13 20.39
N PHE A 9 3.38 45.00 21.68
CA PHE A 9 4.36 45.12 22.77
C PHE A 9 4.37 43.99 23.79
N PHE A 10 3.42 43.03 23.73
CA PHE A 10 3.34 41.97 24.73
C PHE A 10 3.70 40.61 24.14
N THR A 11 4.36 39.78 24.95
CA THR A 11 4.68 38.39 24.63
C THR A 11 4.20 37.48 25.75
N ARG A 12 3.41 36.47 25.40
CA ARG A 12 2.94 35.45 26.33
C ARG A 12 3.80 34.20 26.18
N LYS A 13 4.37 33.75 27.29
CA LYS A 13 5.20 32.54 27.34
C LYS A 13 4.38 31.36 27.82
N PHE A 14 4.37 30.28 27.05
CA PHE A 14 3.77 29.00 27.44
C PHE A 14 4.88 28.04 27.90
N LYS A 15 4.80 27.62 29.18
CA LYS A 15 5.65 26.56 29.72
C LYS A 15 5.15 25.22 29.20
N SER A 16 6.05 24.46 28.58
CA SER A 16 5.82 23.05 28.27
C SER A 16 6.48 22.26 29.38
N HIS A 17 5.68 21.53 30.14
CA HIS A 17 6.15 20.53 31.10
C HIS A 17 6.10 19.17 30.41
N GLU A 18 7.02 18.26 30.77
CA GLU A 18 6.88 16.85 30.39
C GLU A 18 5.55 16.31 30.92
N ALA A 19 4.88 15.54 30.08
CA ALA A 19 3.67 14.83 30.42
C ALA A 19 3.89 14.00 31.70
N GLN A 20 3.11 14.30 32.74
CA GLN A 20 3.11 13.47 33.95
C GLN A 20 2.32 12.17 33.68
N PRO A 21 2.68 11.05 34.33
CA PRO A 21 1.96 9.80 34.16
C PRO A 21 0.46 9.95 34.47
N PRO A 22 -0.45 9.50 33.58
CA PRO A 22 -1.89 9.50 33.83
C PRO A 22 -2.27 8.67 35.07
N PRO A 23 -3.44 8.93 35.70
CA PRO A 23 -3.90 8.17 36.88
C PRO A 23 -3.88 6.64 36.67
N ASP A 24 -4.40 6.16 35.55
CA ASP A 24 -4.44 4.72 35.23
C ASP A 24 -3.03 4.11 35.11
N VAL A 25 -2.03 4.87 34.63
CA VAL A 25 -0.63 4.42 34.56
C VAL A 25 -0.04 4.32 35.97
N LYS A 26 -0.33 5.30 36.83
CA LYS A 26 0.08 5.27 38.25
C LYS A 26 -0.55 4.09 38.99
N GLU A 27 -1.83 3.82 38.74
CA GLU A 27 -2.56 2.70 39.32
C GLU A 27 -2.00 1.36 38.84
N ALA A 28 -1.74 1.22 37.53
CA ALA A 28 -1.10 0.02 36.99
C ALA A 28 0.27 -0.22 37.63
N PHE A 29 1.13 0.80 37.69
CA PHE A 29 2.44 0.68 38.35
C PHE A 29 2.32 0.29 39.83
N ALA A 30 1.40 0.92 40.56
CA ALA A 30 1.13 0.62 41.97
C ALA A 30 0.65 -0.83 42.16
N LYS A 31 -0.28 -1.31 41.31
CA LYS A 31 -0.82 -2.68 41.37
C LYS A 31 0.30 -3.73 41.36
N PHE A 32 1.28 -3.59 40.47
CA PHE A 32 2.35 -4.58 40.34
C PHE A 32 3.50 -4.38 41.32
N THR A 33 3.69 -3.18 41.87
CA THR A 33 4.77 -2.89 42.83
C THR A 33 4.37 -3.11 44.31
N GLN A 34 3.08 -3.07 44.63
CA GLN A 34 2.57 -3.22 46.01
C GLN A 34 2.34 -4.67 46.45
N GLY A 35 2.29 -5.64 45.52
CA GLY A 35 2.00 -7.05 45.81
C GLY A 35 3.19 -7.96 46.16
N GLY A 36 4.41 -7.42 46.27
CA GLY A 36 5.66 -8.18 46.42
C GLY A 36 6.01 -8.64 47.84
N GLY A 37 5.05 -9.12 48.62
CA GLY A 37 5.27 -9.69 49.95
C GLY A 37 4.23 -10.76 50.26
N GLY A 38 4.60 -12.03 50.13
CA GLY A 38 3.73 -13.14 50.52
C GLY A 38 3.40 -13.11 52.01
N GLY A 39 2.11 -13.19 52.34
CA GLY A 39 1.63 -13.62 53.66
C GLY A 39 0.86 -12.58 54.48
N GLY A 40 -0.46 -12.52 54.27
CA GLY A 40 -1.44 -12.28 55.34
C GLY A 40 -1.83 -10.83 55.65
N GLY A 41 -3.15 -10.57 55.62
CA GLY A 41 -3.76 -9.55 56.50
C GLY A 41 -4.42 -8.36 55.80
N VAL A 42 -5.75 -8.46 55.69
CA VAL A 42 -6.78 -7.41 55.69
C VAL A 42 -6.33 -5.99 56.07
N GLY A 43 -6.68 -4.99 55.26
CA GLY A 43 -6.71 -3.59 55.69
C GLY A 43 -6.63 -2.58 54.56
N ALA A 44 -7.78 -2.21 53.99
CA ALA A 44 -7.88 -1.05 53.11
C ALA A 44 -7.86 0.24 53.95
N THR A 45 -6.79 1.03 53.81
CA THR A 45 -6.78 2.44 54.25
C THR A 45 -5.94 3.28 53.30
N THR A 46 -6.64 4.16 52.58
CA THR A 46 -6.16 5.23 51.72
C THR A 46 -5.10 6.09 52.42
N THR A 47 -3.86 6.10 51.91
CA THR A 47 -2.87 7.12 52.28
C THR A 47 -2.07 7.58 51.07
N THR A 48 -2.25 8.85 50.74
CA THR A 48 -1.70 9.61 49.63
C THR A 48 -0.25 10.04 49.89
N THR A 49 0.62 9.09 50.24
CA THR A 49 2.02 9.40 50.60
C THR A 49 3.01 8.45 49.95
N THR A 50 3.87 9.02 49.09
CA THR A 50 5.14 8.47 48.55
C THR A 50 5.06 7.27 47.59
N THR A 51 4.54 7.49 46.37
CA THR A 51 4.84 6.63 45.20
C THR A 51 6.33 6.69 44.78
N THR A 52 7.11 7.60 45.35
CA THR A 52 8.50 7.90 44.96
C THR A 52 9.52 6.81 45.35
N SER A 53 9.18 5.88 46.26
CA SER A 53 10.09 4.78 46.65
C SER A 53 9.79 3.44 45.97
N GLN A 54 8.64 3.32 45.30
CA GLN A 54 8.23 2.06 44.67
C GLN A 54 9.02 1.83 43.38
N LYS A 55 9.56 0.61 43.26
CA LYS A 55 10.39 0.18 42.15
C LYS A 55 9.81 -1.13 41.59
N MET A 56 9.72 -1.22 40.27
CA MET A 56 9.23 -2.40 39.55
C MET A 56 10.42 -3.28 39.13
N THR A 57 10.41 -4.53 39.56
CA THR A 57 11.36 -5.59 39.19
C THR A 57 11.06 -6.17 37.82
N ALA A 58 11.96 -7.00 37.28
CA ALA A 58 11.75 -7.69 36.01
C ALA A 58 10.55 -8.66 36.08
N GLU A 59 10.37 -9.35 37.21
CA GLU A 59 9.25 -10.27 37.45
C GLU A 59 7.92 -9.51 37.48
N GLN A 60 7.88 -8.34 38.12
CA GLN A 60 6.68 -7.49 38.16
C GLN A 60 6.37 -6.87 36.79
N LEU A 61 7.40 -6.49 36.04
CA LEU A 61 7.22 -6.03 34.66
C LEU A 61 6.69 -7.16 33.76
N LEU A 62 7.25 -8.38 33.88
CA LEU A 62 6.77 -9.55 33.16
C LEU A 62 5.28 -9.80 33.45
N GLN A 63 4.87 -9.70 34.71
CA GLN A 63 3.46 -9.85 35.07
C GLN A 63 2.58 -8.77 34.43
N PHE A 64 3.06 -7.53 34.32
CA PHE A 64 2.37 -6.46 33.61
C PHE A 64 2.23 -6.75 32.10
N LEU A 65 3.29 -7.24 31.45
CA LEU A 65 3.25 -7.62 30.03
C LEU A 65 2.20 -8.70 29.76
N ILE A 66 2.15 -9.72 30.62
CA ILE A 66 1.19 -10.82 30.49
C ILE A 66 -0.23 -10.36 30.80
N GLU A 67 -0.47 -9.74 31.96
CA GLU A 67 -1.83 -9.44 32.44
C GLU A 67 -2.49 -8.24 31.76
N ILE A 68 -1.71 -7.20 31.40
CA ILE A 68 -2.25 -5.94 30.90
C ILE A 68 -1.97 -5.75 29.41
N GLN A 69 -0.76 -6.05 28.93
CA GLN A 69 -0.43 -5.93 27.50
C GLN A 69 -0.91 -7.16 26.69
N GLY A 70 -1.26 -8.26 27.37
CA GLY A 70 -1.75 -9.48 26.72
C GLY A 70 -0.64 -10.29 26.03
N GLU A 71 0.62 -10.06 26.41
CA GLU A 71 1.80 -10.77 25.89
C GLU A 71 1.99 -12.09 26.63
N SER A 72 1.10 -13.07 26.37
CA SER A 72 1.08 -14.35 27.09
C SER A 72 2.36 -15.17 26.99
N ASP A 73 3.15 -14.98 25.93
CA ASP A 73 4.40 -15.70 25.68
C ASP A 73 5.65 -14.97 26.19
N ALA A 74 5.46 -13.80 26.84
CA ALA A 74 6.56 -12.99 27.34
C ALA A 74 7.43 -13.77 28.34
N LYS A 75 8.74 -13.53 28.30
CA LYS A 75 9.72 -14.20 29.16
C LYS A 75 10.46 -13.21 30.05
N ILE A 76 10.97 -13.69 31.18
CA ILE A 76 11.73 -12.86 32.12
C ILE A 76 12.92 -12.17 31.46
N GLY A 77 13.61 -12.84 30.54
CA GLY A 77 14.74 -12.27 29.79
C GLY A 77 14.35 -11.07 28.92
N GLU A 78 13.11 -11.01 28.42
CA GLU A 78 12.62 -9.84 27.67
C GLU A 78 12.37 -8.66 28.60
N ALA A 79 11.76 -8.91 29.76
CA ALA A 79 11.58 -7.89 30.79
C ALA A 79 12.93 -7.34 31.29
N GLU A 80 13.93 -8.20 31.51
CA GLU A 80 15.30 -7.80 31.87
C GLU A 80 15.95 -6.96 30.77
N GLN A 81 15.77 -7.33 29.49
CA GLN A 81 16.29 -6.56 28.36
C GLN A 81 15.65 -5.16 28.28
N ILE A 82 14.34 -5.05 28.48
CA ILE A 82 13.63 -3.77 28.53
C ILE A 82 14.22 -2.88 29.63
N ILE A 83 14.35 -3.41 30.85
CA ILE A 83 14.92 -2.67 31.97
C ILE A 83 16.36 -2.25 31.66
N GLY A 84 17.19 -3.19 31.18
CA GLY A 84 18.57 -2.92 30.81
C GLY A 84 18.70 -1.81 29.77
N HIS A 85 17.85 -1.82 28.74
CA HIS A 85 17.83 -0.79 27.71
C HIS A 85 17.51 0.59 28.29
N ILE A 86 16.46 0.69 29.11
CA ILE A 86 16.06 1.96 29.75
C ILE A 86 17.16 2.49 30.67
N MET A 87 17.81 1.60 31.45
CA MET A 87 18.92 2.00 32.30
C MET A 87 20.11 2.51 31.49
N GLN A 88 20.40 1.89 30.34
CA GLN A 88 21.49 2.33 29.46
C GLN A 88 21.22 3.67 28.79
N THR A 89 19.97 3.94 28.38
CA THR A 89 19.62 5.16 27.64
C THR A 89 19.31 6.34 28.56
N ARG A 90 18.71 6.12 29.74
CA ARG A 90 18.30 7.19 30.65
C ARG A 90 19.23 7.41 31.85
N HIS A 91 19.97 6.38 32.28
CA HIS A 91 20.72 6.41 33.53
C HIS A 91 22.19 6.04 33.32
N HIS A 92 22.92 6.86 32.56
CA HIS A 92 24.33 6.62 32.19
C HIS A 92 25.27 6.27 33.36
N ILE A 93 24.98 6.76 34.59
CA ILE A 93 25.81 6.54 35.79
C ILE A 93 25.39 5.28 36.57
N ALA A 94 24.14 4.82 36.45
CA ALA A 94 23.59 3.70 37.23
C ALA A 94 23.53 2.36 36.44
N LYS A 95 24.24 2.29 35.31
CA LYS A 95 24.19 1.21 34.31
C LYS A 95 24.44 -0.20 34.87
N PHE A 96 25.15 -0.32 35.99
CA PHE A 96 25.56 -1.61 36.57
C PHE A 96 24.93 -1.92 37.93
N THR A 97 24.10 -1.04 38.48
CA THR A 97 23.60 -1.17 39.86
C THR A 97 22.08 -1.18 39.99
N ARG A 98 21.34 -0.79 38.94
CA ARG A 98 19.88 -0.63 38.99
C ARG A 98 19.20 -1.61 38.02
N HIS A 99 18.44 -2.55 38.58
CA HIS A 99 17.71 -3.60 37.84
C HIS A 99 16.19 -3.45 37.98
N THR A 100 15.73 -2.22 38.19
CA THR A 100 14.32 -1.93 38.50
C THR A 100 13.88 -0.60 37.92
N LEU A 101 12.63 -0.50 37.49
CA LEU A 101 12.02 0.73 36.96
C LEU A 101 11.39 1.57 38.06
N THR A 102 11.59 2.88 38.02
CA THR A 102 10.72 3.83 38.71
C THR A 102 9.43 4.06 37.92
N LEU A 103 8.46 4.76 38.52
CA LEU A 103 7.25 5.19 37.80
C LEU A 103 7.59 6.01 36.54
N ASP A 104 8.60 6.88 36.60
CA ASP A 104 9.02 7.69 35.46
C ASP A 104 9.67 6.84 34.37
N ASP A 105 10.46 5.83 34.75
CA ASP A 105 11.06 4.87 33.81
C ASP A 105 9.98 4.01 33.14
N PHE A 106 9.00 3.54 33.92
CA PHE A 106 7.86 2.78 33.42
C PHE A 106 6.96 3.62 32.50
N HIS A 107 6.69 4.88 32.87
CA HIS A 107 5.96 5.79 31.99
C HIS A 107 6.72 6.00 30.68
N HIS A 108 8.04 6.20 30.72
CA HIS A 108 8.84 6.32 29.51
C HIS A 108 8.79 5.07 28.63
N TYR A 109 8.89 3.89 29.25
CA TYR A 109 8.74 2.60 28.56
C TYR A 109 7.44 2.56 27.74
N LEU A 110 6.31 2.95 28.33
CA LEU A 110 5.01 2.89 27.65
C LEU A 110 4.94 3.75 26.37
N PHE A 111 5.73 4.82 26.29
CA PHE A 111 5.83 5.71 25.11
C PHE A 111 6.97 5.34 24.15
N SER A 112 7.79 4.35 24.48
CA SER A 112 8.94 3.97 23.67
C SER A 112 8.49 3.22 22.42
N GLU A 113 8.64 3.80 21.23
CA GLU A 113 8.37 3.10 19.96
C GLU A 113 9.27 1.87 19.78
N ASP A 114 10.51 1.92 20.28
CA ASP A 114 11.47 0.82 20.14
C ASP A 114 11.22 -0.36 21.10
N LEU A 115 10.72 -0.09 22.32
CA LEU A 115 10.56 -1.09 23.37
C LEU A 115 9.12 -1.56 23.56
N ASN A 116 8.14 -0.72 23.24
CA ASN A 116 6.71 -0.99 23.45
C ASN A 116 5.92 -0.75 22.15
N SER A 117 6.47 -1.19 21.02
CA SER A 117 5.82 -1.03 19.72
C SER A 117 4.59 -1.92 19.60
N SER A 118 3.46 -1.35 19.17
CA SER A 118 2.26 -2.13 18.84
C SER A 118 2.38 -2.91 17.52
N ILE A 119 3.40 -2.62 16.71
CA ILE A 119 3.63 -3.25 15.40
C ILE A 119 4.96 -4.00 15.44
N LYS A 120 4.91 -5.31 15.20
CA LYS A 120 6.11 -6.15 15.08
C LYS A 120 6.96 -5.71 13.89
N SER A 121 8.23 -5.43 14.13
CA SER A 121 9.20 -5.02 13.10
C SER A 121 9.63 -6.17 12.17
N GLN A 122 9.45 -7.41 12.60
CA GLN A 122 9.83 -8.60 11.82
C GLN A 122 8.64 -9.22 11.09
N VAL A 123 8.95 -9.86 9.96
CA VAL A 123 8.01 -10.69 9.22
C VAL A 123 7.61 -11.88 10.09
N HIS A 124 6.31 -12.12 10.22
CA HIS A 124 5.77 -13.14 11.13
C HIS A 124 4.59 -13.91 10.56
N GLN A 125 4.09 -13.51 9.39
CA GLN A 125 3.10 -14.28 8.65
C GLN A 125 3.81 -15.34 7.81
N ASP A 126 3.09 -16.41 7.50
CA ASP A 126 3.53 -17.40 6.53
C ASP A 126 3.69 -16.75 5.14
N MET A 127 4.87 -16.89 4.54
CA MET A 127 5.27 -16.32 3.25
C MET A 127 5.39 -17.38 2.15
N SER A 128 4.99 -18.63 2.42
CA SER A 128 5.15 -19.78 1.53
C SER A 128 3.89 -20.09 0.70
N ALA A 129 2.81 -19.34 0.87
CA ALA A 129 1.59 -19.50 0.08
C ALA A 129 1.70 -18.77 -1.28
N PRO A 130 0.87 -19.08 -2.29
CA PRO A 130 0.84 -18.39 -3.58
C PRO A 130 0.68 -16.87 -3.48
N LEU A 131 1.26 -16.09 -4.40
CA LEU A 131 1.11 -14.62 -4.43
C LEU A 131 -0.35 -14.14 -4.37
N SER A 132 -1.30 -14.90 -4.92
CA SER A 132 -2.74 -14.57 -4.87
C SER A 132 -3.28 -14.50 -3.45
N HIS A 133 -2.59 -15.07 -2.45
CA HIS A 133 -2.99 -15.11 -1.05
C HIS A 133 -2.53 -13.89 -0.24
N TYR A 134 -1.88 -12.91 -0.86
CA TYR A 134 -1.36 -11.73 -0.17
C TYR A 134 -1.92 -10.44 -0.76
N TYR A 135 -2.25 -9.47 0.09
CA TYR A 135 -2.30 -8.08 -0.31
C TYR A 135 -0.88 -7.59 -0.57
N ILE A 136 -0.72 -6.80 -1.64
CA ILE A 136 0.60 -6.38 -2.14
C ILE A 136 0.63 -4.85 -2.20
N TYR A 137 1.65 -4.25 -1.60
CA TYR A 137 1.81 -2.81 -1.56
C TYR A 137 2.04 -2.26 -2.98
N THR A 138 1.03 -1.60 -3.53
CA THR A 138 0.96 -1.26 -4.96
C THR A 138 0.93 0.25 -5.20
N GLY A 139 1.85 0.76 -6.03
CA GLY A 139 1.84 2.13 -6.54
C GLY A 139 1.09 2.23 -7.88
N HIS A 140 0.44 3.38 -8.11
CA HIS A 140 -0.18 3.77 -9.38
C HIS A 140 0.61 4.91 -10.02
N ASN A 141 0.83 4.86 -11.34
CA ASN A 141 1.61 5.85 -12.10
C ASN A 141 2.87 6.28 -11.35
N SER A 142 3.70 5.29 -11.01
CA SER A 142 4.75 5.42 -9.97
C SER A 142 5.87 6.38 -10.35
N TYR A 143 5.89 6.84 -11.59
CA TYR A 143 6.84 7.80 -12.14
C TYR A 143 6.39 9.26 -11.95
N LEU A 144 5.11 9.53 -11.66
CA LEU A 144 4.61 10.90 -11.55
C LEU A 144 5.04 11.57 -10.25
N THR A 145 5.49 12.82 -10.35
CA THR A 145 5.89 13.65 -9.21
C THR A 145 4.73 14.43 -8.59
N GLY A 146 3.60 14.56 -9.30
CA GLY A 146 2.43 15.30 -8.84
C GLY A 146 1.13 14.87 -9.52
N ASN A 147 0.43 15.84 -10.10
CA ASN A 147 -0.87 15.67 -10.76
C ASN A 147 -0.78 14.83 -12.06
N GLN A 148 -1.91 14.30 -12.52
CA GLN A 148 -1.96 13.39 -13.68
C GLN A 148 -1.81 14.11 -15.04
N LEU A 149 -1.95 15.43 -15.11
CA LEU A 149 -2.05 16.13 -16.40
C LEU A 149 -0.79 16.87 -16.82
N SER A 150 -0.03 17.44 -15.88
CA SER A 150 1.06 18.38 -16.20
C SER A 150 2.27 18.29 -15.27
N SER A 151 2.28 17.33 -14.33
CA SER A 151 3.45 17.15 -13.47
C SER A 151 4.60 16.45 -14.18
N ASP A 152 5.79 16.55 -13.61
CA ASP A 152 6.96 15.88 -14.17
C ASP A 152 6.93 14.37 -13.93
N SER A 153 7.54 13.62 -14.84
CA SER A 153 7.89 12.21 -14.63
C SER A 153 9.33 12.09 -14.14
N SER A 154 9.55 11.23 -13.14
CA SER A 154 10.85 11.02 -12.53
C SER A 154 10.96 9.61 -11.94
N ASP A 155 12.20 9.15 -11.74
CA ASP A 155 12.52 7.95 -10.98
C ASP A 155 12.52 8.20 -9.47
N VAL A 156 12.54 9.45 -9.02
CA VAL A 156 12.54 9.82 -7.60
C VAL A 156 11.33 9.27 -6.84
N PRO A 157 10.07 9.37 -7.34
CA PRO A 157 8.91 8.78 -6.67
C PRO A 157 8.98 7.24 -6.60
N ILE A 158 9.56 6.59 -7.63
CA ILE A 158 9.81 5.14 -7.65
C ILE A 158 10.78 4.75 -6.52
N ILE A 159 11.90 5.45 -6.39
CA ILE A 159 12.90 5.23 -5.33
C ILE A 159 12.25 5.40 -3.95
N LYS A 160 11.47 6.47 -3.77
CA LYS A 160 10.74 6.73 -2.51
C LYS A 160 9.72 5.63 -2.20
N ALA A 161 9.01 5.14 -3.20
CA ALA A 161 8.06 4.04 -3.06
C ALA A 161 8.75 2.75 -2.61
N LEU A 162 9.84 2.36 -3.29
CA LEU A 162 10.59 1.14 -2.95
C LEU A 162 11.20 1.19 -1.54
N LYS A 163 11.78 2.34 -1.14
CA LYS A 163 12.29 2.55 0.23
C LYS A 163 11.21 2.48 1.31
N LYS A 164 9.94 2.72 0.95
CA LYS A 164 8.78 2.57 1.85
C LYS A 164 8.19 1.15 1.86
N GLY A 165 8.77 0.22 1.09
CA GLY A 165 8.28 -1.16 1.01
C GLY A 165 7.23 -1.41 -0.08
N VAL A 166 6.95 -0.47 -0.99
CA VAL A 166 6.08 -0.72 -2.17
C VAL A 166 6.68 -1.84 -3.01
N ARG A 167 5.86 -2.82 -3.42
CA ARG A 167 6.27 -4.03 -4.16
C ARG A 167 5.74 -4.09 -5.58
N VAL A 168 4.81 -3.21 -5.96
CA VAL A 168 4.35 -3.09 -7.35
C VAL A 168 4.58 -1.66 -7.86
N ILE A 169 5.34 -1.54 -8.93
CA ILE A 169 5.68 -0.27 -9.59
C ILE A 169 5.06 -0.26 -10.98
N GLU A 170 4.34 0.81 -11.30
CA GLU A 170 3.72 1.01 -12.61
C GLU A 170 4.54 1.95 -13.49
N LEU A 171 4.75 1.55 -14.74
CA LEU A 171 5.42 2.33 -15.78
C LEU A 171 4.56 2.29 -17.06
N ASP A 172 4.21 3.47 -17.56
CA ASP A 172 3.47 3.61 -18.82
C ASP A 172 4.49 3.91 -19.92
N ILE A 173 4.71 2.95 -20.81
CA ILE A 173 5.80 2.99 -21.77
C ILE A 173 5.28 3.42 -23.14
N TRP A 174 5.90 4.48 -23.67
CA TRP A 174 5.54 5.09 -24.94
C TRP A 174 6.76 5.27 -25.84
N PRO A 175 6.58 5.27 -27.17
CA PRO A 175 7.64 5.66 -28.09
C PRO A 175 8.07 7.11 -27.82
N SER A 176 9.38 7.35 -27.84
CA SER A 176 9.92 8.71 -27.86
C SER A 176 9.47 9.46 -29.12
N SER A 177 9.64 10.80 -29.13
CA SER A 177 9.35 11.62 -30.31
C SER A 177 10.10 11.17 -31.57
N SER A 178 11.31 10.61 -31.41
CA SER A 178 12.09 10.03 -32.50
C SER A 178 11.61 8.64 -32.96
N LYS A 179 10.69 8.00 -32.22
CA LYS A 179 10.23 6.61 -32.38
C LYS A 179 11.34 5.54 -32.32
N THR A 180 12.54 5.88 -31.85
CA THR A 180 13.68 4.94 -31.74
C THR A 180 14.02 4.53 -30.29
N ASP A 181 13.49 5.26 -29.31
CA ASP A 181 13.73 5.03 -27.88
C ASP A 181 12.43 5.02 -27.07
N ILE A 182 12.48 4.54 -25.82
CA ILE A 182 11.32 4.34 -24.95
C ILE A 182 11.33 5.35 -23.79
N ASN A 183 10.21 6.07 -23.67
CA ASN A 183 9.94 6.97 -22.56
C ASN A 183 8.86 6.41 -21.64
N VAL A 184 8.87 6.88 -20.40
CA VAL A 184 7.81 6.71 -19.42
C VAL A 184 7.15 8.07 -19.18
N LEU A 185 5.84 8.13 -19.38
CA LEU A 185 5.00 9.32 -19.16
C LEU A 185 3.52 8.94 -19.17
N HIS A 186 2.67 9.85 -18.68
CA HIS A 186 1.23 9.68 -18.82
C HIS A 186 0.81 10.16 -20.21
N GLY A 187 0.40 9.21 -21.05
CA GLY A 187 0.11 9.47 -22.46
C GLY A 187 -0.98 10.51 -22.69
N ARG A 188 -0.90 11.23 -23.81
CA ARG A 188 -1.90 12.26 -24.21
C ARG A 188 -2.09 13.36 -23.15
N THR A 189 -1.07 13.64 -22.34
CA THR A 189 -1.06 14.73 -21.36
C THR A 189 0.16 15.65 -21.54
N LEU A 190 0.29 16.66 -20.69
CA LEU A 190 1.44 17.58 -20.64
C LEU A 190 2.53 17.12 -19.66
N THR A 191 2.47 15.88 -19.16
CA THR A 191 3.50 15.34 -18.28
C THR A 191 4.83 15.19 -19.02
N THR A 192 5.93 15.55 -18.36
CA THR A 192 7.26 15.44 -18.99
C THR A 192 7.70 13.98 -19.05
N PRO A 193 8.43 13.54 -20.10
CA PRO A 193 8.89 12.17 -20.22
C PRO A 193 10.20 11.92 -19.46
N ILE A 194 10.38 10.68 -18.99
CA ILE A 194 11.65 10.15 -18.49
C ILE A 194 12.04 8.89 -19.27
N LYS A 195 13.34 8.68 -19.55
CA LYS A 195 13.78 7.47 -20.25
C LYS A 195 13.52 6.21 -19.43
N LEU A 196 12.99 5.16 -20.06
CA LEU A 196 12.70 3.88 -19.40
C LEU A 196 13.91 3.31 -18.64
N ILE A 197 15.09 3.32 -19.27
CA ILE A 197 16.32 2.79 -18.68
C ILE A 197 16.68 3.44 -17.34
N LYS A 198 16.31 4.72 -17.13
CA LYS A 198 16.54 5.41 -15.87
C LYS A 198 15.65 4.83 -14.76
N CYS A 199 14.37 4.60 -15.06
CA CYS A 199 13.45 3.93 -14.14
C CYS A 199 13.91 2.50 -13.82
N LEU A 200 14.31 1.71 -14.82
CA LEU A 200 14.76 0.32 -14.62
C LEU A 200 16.01 0.24 -13.71
N LYS A 201 17.00 1.12 -13.93
CA LYS A 201 18.21 1.21 -13.09
C LYS A 201 17.87 1.55 -11.64
N SER A 202 16.99 2.54 -11.43
CA SER A 202 16.53 2.90 -10.09
C SER A 202 15.73 1.76 -9.44
N ILE A 203 14.94 1.01 -10.18
CA ILE A 203 14.27 -0.20 -9.64
C ILE A 203 15.32 -1.24 -9.24
N LYS A 204 16.32 -1.54 -10.08
CA LYS A 204 17.38 -2.51 -9.77
C LYS A 204 18.10 -2.17 -8.47
N GLU A 205 18.46 -0.91 -8.28
CA GLU A 205 19.22 -0.44 -7.11
C GLU A 205 18.39 -0.52 -5.81
N TYR A 206 17.10 -0.19 -5.88
CA TYR A 206 16.26 -0.01 -4.69
C TYR A 206 15.23 -1.13 -4.44
N ALA A 207 15.08 -2.09 -5.36
CA ALA A 207 14.04 -3.12 -5.31
C ALA A 207 13.99 -3.82 -3.96
N PHE A 208 15.15 -4.15 -3.37
CA PHE A 208 15.23 -4.99 -2.18
C PHE A 208 15.81 -4.29 -0.94
N VAL A 209 15.87 -2.96 -0.93
CA VAL A 209 16.41 -2.19 0.21
C VAL A 209 15.51 -2.28 1.44
N ALA A 210 14.19 -2.25 1.25
CA ALA A 210 13.22 -2.30 2.35
C ALA A 210 12.70 -3.72 2.64
N SER A 211 12.79 -4.64 1.69
CA SER A 211 12.19 -5.98 1.78
C SER A 211 12.85 -6.94 0.81
N PRO A 212 13.11 -8.21 1.19
CA PRO A 212 13.66 -9.22 0.28
C PRO A 212 12.62 -9.81 -0.68
N TYR A 213 11.34 -9.57 -0.46
CA TYR A 213 10.25 -10.15 -1.24
C TYR A 213 10.12 -9.50 -2.62
N PRO A 214 9.53 -10.21 -3.60
CA PRO A 214 9.55 -9.82 -5.01
C PRO A 214 9.03 -8.41 -5.29
N VAL A 215 9.52 -7.83 -6.38
CA VAL A 215 8.98 -6.60 -6.98
C VAL A 215 8.31 -6.93 -8.31
N VAL A 216 7.09 -6.45 -8.51
CA VAL A 216 6.37 -6.55 -9.79
C VAL A 216 6.43 -5.20 -10.50
N ILE A 217 6.86 -5.19 -11.75
CA ILE A 217 6.77 -4.03 -12.64
C ILE A 217 5.57 -4.23 -13.55
N THR A 218 4.54 -3.40 -13.38
CA THR A 218 3.39 -3.39 -14.28
C THR A 218 3.65 -2.44 -15.44
N LEU A 219 3.66 -2.95 -16.66
CA LEU A 219 3.88 -2.14 -17.86
C LEU A 219 2.54 -1.87 -18.55
N GLU A 220 2.19 -0.59 -18.71
CA GLU A 220 1.16 -0.16 -19.65
C GLU A 220 1.84 0.10 -21.00
N ASP A 221 1.67 -0.84 -21.91
CA ASP A 221 2.46 -0.95 -23.13
C ASP A 221 1.76 -0.32 -24.34
N HIS A 222 2.34 0.77 -24.86
CA HIS A 222 1.91 1.50 -26.06
C HIS A 222 2.94 1.42 -27.20
N LEU A 223 3.77 0.37 -27.21
CA LEU A 223 4.92 0.24 -28.10
C LEU A 223 4.62 -0.60 -29.35
N THR A 224 5.42 -0.36 -30.39
CA THR A 224 5.50 -1.25 -31.57
C THR A 224 6.30 -2.51 -31.23
N PRO A 225 6.16 -3.62 -32.01
CA PRO A 225 6.92 -4.85 -31.77
C PRO A 225 8.44 -4.68 -31.69
N ASP A 226 9.03 -3.80 -32.50
CA ASP A 226 10.47 -3.52 -32.46
C ASP A 226 10.89 -2.83 -31.16
N LEU A 227 10.06 -1.91 -30.66
CA LEU A 227 10.31 -1.25 -29.38
C LEU A 227 10.07 -2.20 -28.20
N GLN A 228 9.12 -3.14 -28.30
CA GLN A 228 8.94 -4.22 -27.33
C GLN A 228 10.17 -5.12 -27.24
N ALA A 229 10.78 -5.47 -28.39
CA ALA A 229 12.05 -6.21 -28.42
C ALA A 229 13.16 -5.43 -27.70
N LYS A 230 13.26 -4.13 -27.96
CA LYS A 230 14.21 -3.25 -27.26
C LYS A 230 13.95 -3.18 -25.75
N VAL A 231 12.69 -3.21 -25.30
CA VAL A 231 12.35 -3.31 -23.87
C VAL A 231 12.82 -4.64 -23.30
N ALA A 232 12.63 -5.76 -24.02
CA ALA A 232 13.10 -7.06 -23.59
C ALA A 232 14.62 -7.06 -23.36
N GLU A 233 15.39 -6.53 -24.31
CA GLU A 233 16.84 -6.34 -24.18
C GLU A 233 17.20 -5.49 -22.95
N MET A 234 16.58 -4.32 -22.79
CA MET A 234 16.85 -3.42 -21.66
C MET A 234 16.56 -4.08 -20.30
N VAL A 235 15.47 -4.84 -20.20
CA VAL A 235 15.07 -5.53 -18.96
C VAL A 235 16.05 -6.66 -18.64
N VAL A 236 16.42 -7.47 -19.61
CA VAL A 236 17.39 -8.57 -19.43
C VAL A 236 18.76 -8.03 -19.04
N GLU A 237 19.26 -7.00 -19.74
CA GLU A 237 20.54 -6.36 -19.42
C GLU A 237 20.52 -5.72 -18.02
N THR A 238 19.41 -5.06 -17.67
CA THR A 238 19.32 -4.37 -16.38
C THR A 238 19.21 -5.35 -15.23
N PHE A 239 18.29 -6.30 -15.27
CA PHE A 239 17.99 -7.14 -14.11
C PHE A 239 18.81 -8.44 -14.06
N GLY A 240 19.25 -8.97 -15.20
CA GLY A 240 20.01 -10.21 -15.26
C GLY A 240 19.34 -11.32 -14.45
N GLU A 241 20.08 -11.92 -13.51
CA GLU A 241 19.57 -12.96 -12.61
C GLU A 241 18.43 -12.50 -11.69
N MET A 242 18.25 -11.19 -11.45
CA MET A 242 17.12 -10.70 -10.66
C MET A 242 15.79 -10.88 -11.40
N LEU A 243 15.81 -10.97 -12.74
CA LEU A 243 14.59 -11.12 -13.53
C LEU A 243 14.02 -12.53 -13.34
N TYR A 244 12.74 -12.61 -13.00
CA TYR A 244 12.00 -13.86 -13.06
C TYR A 244 11.16 -13.90 -14.33
N HIS A 245 11.30 -15.01 -15.06
CA HIS A 245 10.43 -15.40 -16.15
C HIS A 245 10.02 -16.88 -15.94
N PRO A 246 8.79 -17.28 -16.29
CA PRO A 246 8.33 -18.63 -16.06
C PRO A 246 8.96 -19.61 -17.07
N ASP A 247 9.34 -20.80 -16.61
CA ASP A 247 9.89 -21.87 -17.48
C ASP A 247 8.84 -22.42 -18.46
N SER A 248 7.57 -22.39 -18.06
CA SER A 248 6.42 -22.82 -18.84
C SER A 248 5.54 -21.65 -19.25
N LYS A 249 5.02 -21.69 -20.49
CA LYS A 249 4.02 -20.72 -20.99
C LYS A 249 2.69 -20.77 -20.24
N VAL A 250 2.44 -21.83 -19.47
CA VAL A 250 1.22 -22.02 -18.68
C VAL A 250 1.59 -22.16 -17.21
N VAL A 251 1.13 -21.19 -16.42
CA VAL A 251 1.30 -21.13 -14.96
C VAL A 251 -0.06 -21.45 -14.34
N LYS A 252 -0.16 -22.57 -13.62
CA LYS A 252 -1.41 -23.06 -12.99
C LYS A 252 -1.70 -22.37 -11.65
N GLU A 253 -0.66 -21.89 -10.99
CA GLU A 253 -0.67 -21.25 -9.68
C GLU A 253 0.54 -20.32 -9.57
N PHE A 254 0.40 -19.21 -8.84
CA PHE A 254 1.55 -18.32 -8.62
C PHE A 254 2.51 -18.92 -7.60
N LEU A 255 3.82 -18.74 -7.83
CA LEU A 255 4.83 -18.98 -6.79
C LEU A 255 4.58 -18.09 -5.57
N SER A 256 5.14 -18.48 -4.45
CA SER A 256 5.06 -17.73 -3.19
C SER A 256 6.00 -16.53 -3.14
N PRO A 257 5.74 -15.54 -2.26
CA PRO A 257 6.72 -14.50 -1.96
C PRO A 257 8.09 -15.06 -1.54
N GLU A 258 8.12 -16.16 -0.79
CA GLU A 258 9.35 -16.81 -0.33
C GLU A 258 10.19 -17.37 -1.49
N GLU A 259 9.56 -18.09 -2.43
CA GLU A 259 10.23 -18.65 -3.61
C GLU A 259 10.73 -17.57 -4.57
N LEU A 260 10.11 -16.39 -4.55
CA LEU A 260 10.41 -15.26 -5.42
C LEU A 260 11.28 -14.20 -4.74
N LYS A 261 11.91 -14.51 -3.60
CA LYS A 261 12.84 -13.57 -2.93
C LYS A 261 13.91 -13.08 -3.90
N TYR A 262 14.17 -11.78 -3.85
CA TYR A 262 15.13 -11.07 -4.69
C TYR A 262 14.83 -11.15 -6.20
N ARG A 263 13.59 -11.48 -6.59
CA ARG A 263 13.16 -11.49 -7.99
C ARG A 263 12.33 -10.27 -8.38
N VAL A 264 12.50 -9.84 -9.63
CA VAL A 264 11.72 -8.82 -10.31
C VAL A 264 10.87 -9.49 -11.37
N LEU A 265 9.56 -9.24 -11.37
CA LEU A 265 8.60 -9.84 -12.30
C LEU A 265 8.01 -8.77 -13.21
N LEU A 266 7.89 -9.05 -14.51
CA LEU A 266 7.11 -8.21 -15.41
C LEU A 266 5.64 -8.63 -15.43
N SER A 267 4.75 -7.64 -15.45
CA SER A 267 3.31 -7.86 -15.58
C SER A 267 2.68 -6.94 -16.63
N THR A 268 2.31 -7.51 -17.78
CA THR A 268 1.69 -6.78 -18.88
C THR A 268 0.78 -7.69 -19.72
N LYS A 269 0.09 -7.09 -20.69
CA LYS A 269 -0.70 -7.82 -21.68
C LYS A 269 0.27 -8.49 -22.66
N PRO A 270 0.10 -9.78 -22.99
CA PRO A 270 0.91 -10.38 -24.05
C PRO A 270 0.67 -9.68 -25.40
N PRO A 271 1.69 -9.55 -26.26
CA PRO A 271 1.55 -8.94 -27.59
C PRO A 271 0.43 -9.60 -28.41
N LYS A 272 -0.25 -8.81 -29.27
CA LYS A 272 -1.23 -9.33 -30.23
C LYS A 272 -0.48 -10.29 -31.19
N GLU A 273 -0.80 -11.58 -31.17
CA GLU A 273 -0.29 -12.52 -32.19
C GLU A 273 -1.00 -12.21 -33.52
N TYR A 274 -0.27 -11.63 -34.47
CA TYR A 274 -0.76 -11.50 -35.84
C TYR A 274 -0.67 -12.89 -36.48
N LEU A 275 -1.78 -13.62 -36.48
CA LEU A 275 -1.89 -14.84 -37.27
C LEU A 275 -1.90 -14.45 -38.74
N GLU A 276 -0.90 -14.87 -39.49
CA GLU A 276 -0.89 -14.79 -40.94
C GLU A 276 -2.19 -15.41 -41.48
N ALA A 277 -3.01 -14.56 -42.11
CA ALA A 277 -4.24 -14.99 -42.75
C ALA A 277 -3.92 -16.06 -43.79
N LYS A 278 -4.37 -17.30 -43.56
CA LYS A 278 -4.62 -18.22 -44.67
C LYS A 278 -5.75 -17.62 -45.49
N GLY A 279 -5.38 -17.09 -46.64
CA GLY A 279 -6.30 -16.47 -47.59
C GLY A 279 -7.46 -17.39 -47.96
N SER A 280 -8.64 -16.81 -47.97
CA SER A 280 -9.76 -17.19 -48.83
C SER A 280 -10.62 -15.94 -48.94
N LYS A 281 -10.62 -15.34 -50.14
CA LYS A 281 -11.53 -14.25 -50.51
C LYS A 281 -12.96 -14.67 -50.16
N ASP A 282 -13.71 -13.75 -49.54
CA ASP A 282 -15.03 -13.47 -50.09
C ASP A 282 -15.40 -11.99 -49.89
N THR A 283 -15.92 -11.42 -50.96
CA THR A 283 -16.21 -10.00 -51.13
C THR A 283 -17.62 -9.68 -50.64
N GLY A 284 -17.76 -8.72 -49.73
CA GLY A 284 -19.05 -8.15 -49.34
C GLY A 284 -18.93 -6.65 -49.08
N LYS A 285 -19.36 -5.84 -50.07
CA LYS A 285 -19.46 -4.37 -50.01
C LYS A 285 -20.47 -3.92 -48.95
N GLY A 286 -20.12 -2.90 -48.17
CA GLY A 286 -21.03 -2.02 -47.45
C GLY A 286 -20.34 -0.68 -47.22
N SER A 287 -20.88 0.39 -47.80
CA SER A 287 -20.40 1.78 -47.73
C SER A 287 -20.60 2.41 -46.35
N PRO A 288 -19.71 3.32 -45.88
CA PRO A 288 -19.95 4.13 -44.68
C PRO A 288 -20.63 5.46 -45.03
N GLU A 289 -21.63 5.84 -44.24
CA GLU A 289 -22.16 7.19 -44.17
C GLU A 289 -21.36 7.99 -43.15
N GLU A 290 -20.92 9.18 -43.57
CA GLU A 290 -20.15 10.17 -42.81
C GLU A 290 -21.05 10.97 -41.87
N GLU A 291 -20.63 11.24 -40.63
CA GLU A 291 -21.03 12.46 -39.92
C GLU A 291 -19.84 13.07 -39.13
N ALA A 292 -19.24 14.05 -39.79
CA ALA A 292 -18.81 15.39 -39.32
C ALA A 292 -18.24 15.63 -37.91
N TRP A 293 -17.00 16.12 -37.92
CA TRP A 293 -16.25 16.85 -36.88
C TRP A 293 -16.83 18.22 -36.46
N GLY A 294 -16.43 18.65 -35.24
CA GLY A 294 -16.31 20.05 -34.79
C GLY A 294 -16.92 20.28 -33.40
N THR A 295 -16.42 21.07 -32.43
CA THR A 295 -15.32 22.05 -32.36
C THR A 295 -15.08 22.42 -30.87
N GLU A 296 -13.81 22.64 -30.54
CA GLU A 296 -13.13 23.43 -29.47
C GLU A 296 -13.86 24.02 -28.22
N VAL A 297 -13.19 23.80 -27.08
CA VAL A 297 -12.85 24.65 -25.89
C VAL A 297 -13.33 26.13 -25.93
N ILE A 298 -13.92 26.80 -24.92
CA ILE A 298 -13.50 27.21 -23.55
C ILE A 298 -14.71 27.88 -22.84
N SER A 299 -14.93 27.68 -21.52
CA SER A 299 -14.99 28.77 -20.50
C SER A 299 -15.63 28.34 -19.17
N LEU A 300 -14.99 28.76 -18.08
CA LEU A 300 -15.43 28.70 -16.68
C LEU A 300 -16.45 29.82 -16.38
N LYS A 301 -17.59 29.50 -15.75
CA LYS A 301 -18.05 30.02 -14.42
C LYS A 301 -19.56 29.80 -14.17
N ASP A 302 -19.83 29.51 -12.88
CA ASP A 302 -21.08 29.68 -12.09
C ASP A 302 -22.30 28.83 -12.52
N GLU A 303 -23.21 28.32 -11.69
CA GLU A 303 -23.36 28.02 -10.25
C GLU A 303 -24.55 27.02 -10.17
N LEU A 304 -24.49 26.09 -9.21
CA LEU A 304 -25.57 25.31 -8.55
C LEU A 304 -26.97 25.19 -9.21
N GLN A 305 -27.38 23.94 -9.51
CA GLN A 305 -28.63 23.36 -8.98
C GLN A 305 -28.69 21.84 -9.21
N GLU A 306 -29.10 21.13 -8.17
CA GLU A 306 -29.42 19.70 -8.16
C GLU A 306 -30.62 19.41 -9.06
N ASN A 307 -30.53 18.37 -9.90
CA ASN A 307 -31.63 17.44 -10.07
C ASN A 307 -31.16 16.07 -10.56
N ASP A 308 -31.67 15.03 -9.89
CA ASP A 308 -31.55 13.63 -10.24
C ASP A 308 -32.21 13.35 -11.60
N GLN A 309 -31.44 12.84 -12.57
CA GLN A 309 -31.95 11.89 -13.57
C GLN A 309 -30.81 11.15 -14.27
N SER A 310 -30.72 9.86 -13.97
CA SER A 310 -30.25 8.75 -14.81
C SER A 310 -29.32 9.07 -16.00
N ASP A 311 -28.01 9.15 -15.76
CA ASP A 311 -27.00 9.02 -16.81
C ASP A 311 -26.47 7.58 -16.86
N SER A 312 -27.02 6.84 -17.80
CA SER A 312 -26.41 5.64 -18.35
C SER A 312 -25.51 6.07 -19.51
N ASP A 313 -24.21 6.32 -19.26
CA ASP A 313 -23.18 5.93 -20.23
C ASP A 313 -21.74 6.06 -19.69
N GLY A 314 -20.81 5.40 -20.39
CA GLY A 314 -19.38 5.70 -20.33
C GLY A 314 -18.49 4.58 -19.78
N SER A 315 -18.61 3.36 -20.31
CA SER A 315 -17.45 2.49 -20.33
C SER A 315 -16.43 3.14 -21.27
N GLU A 316 -15.32 3.66 -20.73
CA GLU A 316 -14.15 4.01 -21.54
C GLU A 316 -13.58 2.73 -22.15
N ASN A 317 -14.18 2.35 -23.27
CA ASN A 317 -13.62 1.42 -24.22
C ASN A 317 -12.35 2.09 -24.74
N ASN A 318 -11.21 1.45 -24.50
CA ASN A 318 -9.98 1.74 -25.23
C ASN A 318 -10.18 1.32 -26.70
N LEU A 319 -10.86 2.16 -27.45
CA LEU A 319 -11.00 2.11 -28.90
C LEU A 319 -10.45 3.43 -29.43
N ASP A 320 -9.14 3.43 -29.71
CA ASP A 320 -8.48 4.40 -30.59
C ASP A 320 -7.28 3.65 -31.20
N ASP A 321 -7.52 2.87 -32.25
CA ASP A 321 -6.52 2.41 -33.21
C ASP A 321 -7.14 2.70 -34.58
N GLU A 322 -7.01 3.93 -35.08
CA GLU A 322 -7.20 4.24 -36.49
C GLU A 322 -5.90 4.74 -37.11
N ASP A 323 -5.69 4.26 -38.33
CA ASP A 323 -4.47 4.16 -39.11
C ASP A 323 -3.70 5.48 -39.35
N SER A 324 -2.37 5.35 -39.42
CA SER A 324 -1.58 6.13 -40.38
C SER A 324 -0.30 5.38 -40.80
N ASP A 325 -0.27 5.12 -42.10
CA ASP A 325 0.85 4.89 -43.02
C ASP A 325 1.60 3.56 -43.00
N GLU A 326 1.19 2.73 -43.97
CA GLU A 326 1.99 1.72 -44.66
C GLU A 326 3.39 2.24 -44.99
N ARG A 327 4.44 1.56 -44.51
CA ARG A 327 5.67 1.34 -45.29
C ARG A 327 6.30 0.00 -44.94
N ASP A 328 6.43 -0.78 -46.00
CA ASP A 328 6.99 -2.11 -46.15
C ASP A 328 8.27 -2.36 -45.31
N SER A 329 8.25 -3.37 -44.43
CA SER A 329 9.46 -4.02 -43.92
C SER A 329 9.17 -5.43 -43.39
N GLN A 330 10.01 -6.37 -43.83
CA GLN A 330 9.97 -7.83 -43.61
C GLN A 330 9.83 -8.28 -42.13
N PRO A 331 9.31 -9.50 -41.87
CA PRO A 331 8.83 -9.89 -40.55
C PRO A 331 9.97 -10.27 -39.60
N ARG A 332 10.20 -9.45 -38.57
CA ARG A 332 11.03 -9.82 -37.41
C ARG A 332 10.15 -10.34 -36.27
N GLN A 333 9.57 -11.53 -36.47
CA GLN A 333 8.75 -12.22 -35.45
C GLN A 333 9.53 -12.60 -34.16
N SER A 334 10.87 -12.56 -34.16
CA SER A 334 11.72 -13.00 -33.02
C SER A 334 11.59 -12.11 -31.78
N GLY A 335 11.57 -10.78 -31.92
CA GLY A 335 11.63 -9.86 -30.78
C GLY A 335 10.36 -9.80 -29.94
N ALA A 336 9.19 -9.92 -30.57
CA ALA A 336 7.90 -9.99 -29.86
C ALA A 336 7.75 -11.29 -29.04
N VAL A 337 8.38 -12.38 -29.50
CA VAL A 337 8.41 -13.65 -28.78
C VAL A 337 9.27 -13.54 -27.53
N GLU A 338 10.44 -12.90 -27.62
CA GLU A 338 11.32 -12.66 -26.47
C GLU A 338 10.63 -11.82 -25.40
N TYR A 339 10.03 -10.68 -25.76
CA TYR A 339 9.29 -9.83 -24.82
C TYR A 339 8.14 -10.60 -24.12
N LYS A 340 7.39 -11.40 -24.87
CA LYS A 340 6.31 -12.24 -24.33
C LYS A 340 6.83 -13.29 -23.33
N CYS A 341 7.99 -13.89 -23.60
CA CYS A 341 8.61 -14.89 -22.72
C CYS A 341 9.06 -14.31 -21.37
N LEU A 342 9.34 -13.01 -21.29
CA LEU A 342 9.71 -12.34 -20.04
C LEU A 342 8.52 -12.02 -19.12
N ILE A 343 7.28 -12.20 -19.58
CA ILE A 343 6.08 -11.84 -18.81
C ILE A 343 5.85 -12.88 -17.70
N GLY A 344 6.20 -12.50 -16.46
CA GLY A 344 5.94 -13.30 -15.26
C GLY A 344 4.45 -13.37 -14.88
N ILE A 345 3.71 -12.27 -15.05
CA ILE A 345 2.29 -12.18 -14.68
C ILE A 345 1.48 -11.62 -15.85
N HIS A 346 0.76 -12.50 -16.54
CA HIS A 346 -0.03 -12.14 -17.71
C HIS A 346 -1.30 -11.36 -17.33
N ALA A 347 -1.46 -10.15 -17.88
CA ALA A 347 -2.70 -9.39 -17.76
C ALA A 347 -3.78 -9.95 -18.71
N LYS A 348 -4.95 -10.27 -18.17
CA LYS A 348 -6.13 -10.73 -18.91
C LYS A 348 -6.83 -9.53 -19.55
N LYS A 349 -7.27 -9.68 -20.81
CA LYS A 349 -8.13 -8.68 -21.45
C LYS A 349 -9.56 -8.87 -20.95
N HIS A 350 -10.19 -7.79 -20.50
CA HIS A 350 -11.64 -7.76 -20.32
C HIS A 350 -12.29 -7.84 -21.71
N LYS A 351 -13.01 -8.93 -21.98
CA LYS A 351 -13.81 -9.09 -23.21
C LYS A 351 -15.21 -9.51 -22.79
N GLY A 352 -16.22 -8.71 -23.15
CA GLY A 352 -17.61 -9.00 -22.86
C GLY A 352 -18.02 -8.69 -21.42
N GLU A 353 -18.97 -9.46 -20.90
CA GLU A 353 -19.55 -9.26 -19.57
C GLU A 353 -18.52 -9.49 -18.45
N LEU A 354 -18.71 -8.82 -17.31
CA LEU A 354 -17.83 -8.95 -16.14
C LEU A 354 -17.78 -10.40 -15.63
N THR A 355 -18.90 -11.11 -15.66
CA THR A 355 -19.01 -12.54 -15.33
C THR A 355 -17.97 -13.39 -16.06
N GLU A 356 -17.86 -13.22 -17.38
CA GLU A 356 -16.89 -13.93 -18.22
C GLU A 356 -15.44 -13.61 -17.84
N SER A 357 -15.16 -12.36 -17.46
CA SER A 357 -13.81 -11.93 -17.08
C SER A 357 -13.40 -12.39 -15.68
N LEU A 358 -14.37 -12.66 -14.80
CA LEU A 358 -14.17 -13.21 -13.46
C LEU A 358 -14.17 -14.74 -13.43
N LYS A 359 -14.41 -15.42 -14.56
CA LYS A 359 -14.30 -16.88 -14.63
C LYS A 359 -12.89 -17.35 -14.26
N VAL A 360 -12.86 -18.35 -13.40
CA VAL A 360 -11.64 -18.99 -12.91
C VAL A 360 -11.27 -20.13 -13.84
N ASP A 361 -10.10 -20.03 -14.47
CA ASP A 361 -9.46 -21.13 -15.19
C ASP A 361 -8.52 -21.86 -14.23
N VAL A 362 -8.83 -23.12 -13.92
CA VAL A 362 -8.05 -23.96 -13.00
C VAL A 362 -6.64 -24.28 -13.53
N ASN A 363 -6.43 -24.18 -14.85
CA ASN A 363 -5.16 -24.47 -15.48
C ASN A 363 -4.32 -23.22 -15.74
N LYS A 364 -4.86 -22.02 -15.49
CA LYS A 364 -4.18 -20.77 -15.85
C LYS A 364 -4.53 -19.61 -14.93
N VAL A 365 -3.53 -19.12 -14.22
CA VAL A 365 -3.63 -17.86 -13.46
C VAL A 365 -3.28 -16.64 -14.33
N GLY A 366 -3.80 -15.49 -13.93
CA GLY A 366 -3.43 -14.21 -14.52
C GLY A 366 -3.87 -13.04 -13.65
N ARG A 367 -3.73 -11.83 -14.19
CA ARG A 367 -4.11 -10.58 -13.54
C ARG A 367 -5.27 -9.92 -14.27
N LEU A 368 -6.36 -9.58 -13.60
CA LEU A 368 -7.38 -8.65 -14.12
C LEU A 368 -7.14 -7.25 -13.54
N SER A 369 -7.52 -6.21 -14.28
CA SER A 369 -7.42 -4.83 -13.79
C SER A 369 -8.76 -4.12 -13.96
N LEU A 370 -9.23 -3.46 -12.91
CA LEU A 370 -10.47 -2.68 -12.87
C LEU A 370 -10.18 -1.29 -12.30
N ASN A 371 -10.83 -0.25 -12.82
CA ASN A 371 -10.83 1.03 -12.13
C ASN A 371 -11.73 0.96 -10.87
N GLU A 372 -11.61 1.95 -9.99
CA GLU A 372 -12.37 1.98 -8.73
C GLU A 372 -13.90 1.94 -8.90
N GLN A 373 -14.45 2.56 -9.96
CA GLN A 373 -15.90 2.58 -10.19
C GLN A 373 -16.42 1.24 -10.70
N ALA A 374 -15.65 0.58 -11.57
CA ALA A 374 -15.94 -0.77 -12.01
C ALA A 374 -15.87 -1.75 -10.85
N LEU A 375 -14.93 -1.57 -9.92
CA LEU A 375 -14.88 -2.36 -8.68
C LEU A 375 -16.12 -2.14 -7.82
N GLU A 376 -16.56 -0.90 -7.61
CA GLU A 376 -17.75 -0.61 -6.80
C GLU A 376 -18.98 -1.31 -7.37
N LYS A 377 -19.21 -1.18 -8.69
CA LYS A 377 -20.29 -1.89 -9.39
C LYS A 377 -20.15 -3.42 -9.25
N ALA A 378 -18.95 -3.95 -9.43
CA ALA A 378 -18.64 -5.37 -9.32
C ALA A 378 -18.84 -5.91 -7.89
N ALA A 379 -18.49 -5.15 -6.86
CA ALA A 379 -18.65 -5.53 -5.47
C ALA A 379 -20.13 -5.71 -5.10
N THR A 380 -21.01 -4.84 -5.62
CA THR A 380 -22.45 -4.92 -5.39
C THR A 380 -23.10 -6.07 -6.18
N SER A 381 -22.72 -6.26 -7.44
CA SER A 381 -23.42 -7.19 -8.35
C SER A 381 -22.79 -8.59 -8.43
N HIS A 382 -21.48 -8.70 -8.21
CA HIS A 382 -20.66 -9.90 -8.45
C HIS A 382 -19.67 -10.17 -7.30
N GLY A 383 -19.98 -9.73 -6.07
CA GLY A 383 -19.05 -9.81 -4.93
C GLY A 383 -18.51 -11.21 -4.65
N SER A 384 -19.35 -12.24 -4.79
CA SER A 384 -18.90 -13.63 -4.62
C SER A 384 -17.91 -14.06 -5.71
N ASP A 385 -18.12 -13.64 -6.96
CA ASP A 385 -17.25 -13.99 -8.07
C ASP A 385 -15.90 -13.27 -8.00
N LEU A 386 -15.87 -12.04 -7.48
CA LEU A 386 -14.62 -11.35 -7.15
C LEU A 386 -13.79 -12.14 -6.14
N ILE A 387 -14.42 -12.65 -5.08
CA ILE A 387 -13.71 -13.43 -4.05
C ILE A 387 -13.19 -14.74 -4.64
N ARG A 388 -14.00 -15.48 -5.40
CA ARG A 388 -13.56 -16.69 -6.11
C ARG A 388 -12.40 -16.42 -7.05
N PHE A 389 -12.50 -15.34 -7.83
CA PHE A 389 -11.44 -14.94 -8.74
C PHE A 389 -10.13 -14.68 -7.99
N THR A 390 -10.17 -13.93 -6.89
CA THR A 390 -8.98 -13.53 -6.12
C THR A 390 -8.36 -14.63 -5.27
N GLN A 391 -9.02 -15.79 -5.09
CA GLN A 391 -8.38 -16.96 -4.46
C GLN A 391 -7.18 -17.45 -5.29
N ARG A 392 -7.32 -17.47 -6.62
CA ARG A 392 -6.28 -17.98 -7.54
C ARG A 392 -5.62 -16.93 -8.41
N ASN A 393 -6.35 -15.89 -8.79
CA ASN A 393 -5.89 -14.84 -9.71
C ASN A 393 -5.53 -13.57 -8.96
N LEU A 394 -4.79 -12.67 -9.62
CA LEU A 394 -4.51 -11.34 -9.10
C LEU A 394 -5.55 -10.34 -9.63
N LEU A 395 -6.13 -9.54 -8.74
CA LEU A 395 -6.98 -8.42 -9.11
C LEU A 395 -6.26 -7.12 -8.76
N ARG A 396 -6.04 -6.30 -9.78
CA ARG A 396 -5.49 -4.95 -9.66
C ARG A 396 -6.61 -3.93 -9.75
N ILE A 397 -6.63 -3.01 -8.80
CA ILE A 397 -7.56 -1.89 -8.77
C ILE A 397 -6.76 -0.60 -8.94
N TYR A 398 -7.25 0.33 -9.75
CA TYR A 398 -6.57 1.61 -9.97
C TYR A 398 -7.53 2.80 -9.90
N PRO A 399 -7.02 4.02 -9.59
CA PRO A 399 -7.82 5.24 -9.55
C PRO A 399 -8.48 5.55 -10.91
N LYS A 400 -9.69 6.12 -10.91
CA LYS A 400 -10.33 6.62 -12.13
C LYS A 400 -9.63 7.85 -12.71
N GLY A 401 -9.72 8.04 -14.03
CA GLY A 401 -9.06 9.15 -14.74
C GLY A 401 -9.45 10.55 -14.26
N THR A 402 -10.68 10.74 -13.76
CA THR A 402 -11.16 12.03 -13.22
C THR A 402 -10.42 12.47 -11.95
N ARG A 403 -9.59 11.62 -11.32
CA ARG A 403 -8.72 11.99 -10.19
C ARG A 403 -7.44 12.70 -10.65
N VAL A 404 -7.61 13.77 -11.42
CA VAL A 404 -6.51 14.54 -12.04
C VAL A 404 -5.51 15.12 -11.03
N THR A 405 -5.94 15.37 -9.79
CA THR A 405 -5.10 15.85 -8.69
C THR A 405 -4.34 14.74 -7.95
N SER A 406 -4.35 13.51 -8.47
CA SER A 406 -3.70 12.34 -7.85
C SER A 406 -4.27 12.00 -6.46
N SER A 407 -5.57 12.24 -6.26
CA SER A 407 -6.31 11.76 -5.09
C SER A 407 -6.45 10.23 -5.11
N ASN A 408 -6.83 9.63 -3.98
CA ASN A 408 -6.97 8.18 -3.84
C ASN A 408 -8.38 7.80 -3.35
N TYR A 409 -8.82 6.60 -3.76
CA TYR A 409 -10.11 6.01 -3.44
C TYR A 409 -10.09 5.22 -2.12
N ASN A 410 -11.23 4.72 -1.64
CA ASN A 410 -11.28 3.90 -0.43
C ASN A 410 -10.73 2.48 -0.72
N PRO A 411 -9.64 2.03 -0.08
CA PRO A 411 -9.03 0.74 -0.41
C PRO A 411 -9.85 -0.46 0.09
N LEU A 412 -10.76 -0.25 1.04
CA LEU A 412 -11.45 -1.33 1.74
C LEU A 412 -12.34 -2.18 0.83
N ILE A 413 -13.01 -1.57 -0.15
CA ILE A 413 -13.87 -2.31 -1.07
C ILE A 413 -13.05 -3.39 -1.79
N GLY A 414 -11.84 -3.04 -2.22
CA GLY A 414 -10.92 -3.98 -2.86
C GLY A 414 -10.47 -5.09 -1.91
N TRP A 415 -9.95 -4.72 -0.74
CA TRP A 415 -9.46 -5.72 0.23
C TRP A 415 -10.57 -6.63 0.77
N MET A 416 -11.77 -6.13 1.03
CA MET A 416 -12.92 -6.93 1.47
C MET A 416 -13.30 -8.02 0.45
N HIS A 417 -13.00 -7.81 -0.83
CA HIS A 417 -13.23 -8.77 -1.91
C HIS A 417 -11.95 -9.50 -2.34
N GLY A 418 -10.88 -9.40 -1.55
CA GLY A 418 -9.63 -10.14 -1.74
C GLY A 418 -8.67 -9.59 -2.80
N ALA A 419 -8.91 -8.38 -3.32
CA ALA A 419 -8.05 -7.76 -4.33
C ALA A 419 -6.65 -7.48 -3.78
N GLN A 420 -5.64 -8.00 -4.47
CA GLN A 420 -4.26 -8.00 -4.00
C GLN A 420 -3.54 -6.69 -4.30
N MET A 421 -3.76 -6.15 -5.50
CA MET A 421 -3.03 -4.99 -6.03
C MET A 421 -3.93 -3.75 -6.04
N VAL A 422 -4.20 -3.20 -4.85
CA VAL A 422 -4.98 -1.96 -4.70
C VAL A 422 -4.02 -0.78 -4.89
N ALA A 423 -3.96 -0.22 -6.10
CA ALA A 423 -2.94 0.73 -6.55
C ALA A 423 -3.25 2.18 -6.14
N PHE A 424 -2.25 2.87 -5.59
CA PHE A 424 -2.41 4.21 -5.05
C PHE A 424 -1.41 5.20 -5.64
N ASN A 425 -1.87 6.44 -5.86
CA ASN A 425 -1.03 7.59 -6.16
C ASN A 425 -0.17 7.92 -4.92
N MET A 426 1.09 7.50 -4.93
CA MET A 426 2.03 7.62 -3.80
C MET A 426 2.50 9.06 -3.54
N GLN A 427 2.43 9.90 -4.57
CA GLN A 427 2.67 11.34 -4.54
C GLN A 427 1.48 12.14 -4.01
N GLY A 428 0.31 11.51 -3.90
CA GLY A 428 -0.90 12.11 -3.35
C GLY A 428 -0.84 12.30 -1.83
N ARG A 429 -1.95 12.78 -1.26
CA ARG A 429 -2.14 12.95 0.19
C ARG A 429 -3.55 12.52 0.59
N GLY A 430 -3.77 12.36 1.89
CA GLY A 430 -5.10 12.18 2.46
C GLY A 430 -5.32 10.82 3.12
N ARG A 431 -6.50 10.67 3.71
CA ARG A 431 -6.87 9.56 4.60
C ARG A 431 -6.63 8.20 3.98
N SER A 432 -7.09 7.96 2.75
CA SER A 432 -6.95 6.66 2.10
C SER A 432 -5.49 6.23 1.96
N LEU A 433 -4.59 7.16 1.64
CA LEU A 433 -3.16 6.87 1.52
C LEU A 433 -2.55 6.51 2.87
N TRP A 434 -2.96 7.19 3.95
CA TRP A 434 -2.55 6.85 5.31
C TRP A 434 -3.02 5.46 5.74
N LEU A 435 -4.24 5.06 5.35
CA LEU A 435 -4.75 3.71 5.64
C LEU A 435 -3.94 2.64 4.93
N MET A 436 -3.63 2.86 3.66
CA MET A 436 -2.79 1.96 2.91
C MET A 436 -1.38 1.88 3.50
N GLN A 437 -0.75 3.01 3.83
CA GLN A 437 0.56 3.03 4.51
C GLN A 437 0.50 2.29 5.86
N GLY A 438 -0.55 2.51 6.65
CA GLY A 438 -0.76 1.83 7.93
C GLY A 438 -0.93 0.31 7.77
N MET A 439 -1.75 -0.13 6.82
CA MET A 439 -1.96 -1.55 6.51
C MET A 439 -0.64 -2.26 6.20
N PHE A 440 0.21 -1.64 5.37
CA PHE A 440 1.49 -2.22 4.95
C PHE A 440 2.66 -1.98 5.92
N ARG A 441 2.47 -1.28 7.05
CA ARG A 441 3.41 -1.38 8.19
C ARG A 441 3.31 -2.75 8.88
N SER A 442 2.22 -3.48 8.68
CA SER A 442 2.03 -4.83 9.19
C SER A 442 3.07 -5.80 8.62
N ASN A 443 3.21 -6.97 9.26
CA ASN A 443 4.10 -8.05 8.82
C ASN A 443 5.55 -7.59 8.58
N GLY A 444 6.09 -6.78 9.50
CA GLY A 444 7.45 -6.25 9.42
C GLY A 444 7.67 -5.22 8.30
N GLY A 445 6.61 -4.57 7.80
CA GLY A 445 6.74 -3.56 6.76
C GLY A 445 7.17 -4.11 5.40
N CYS A 446 7.07 -5.43 5.19
CA CYS A 446 7.72 -6.09 4.06
C CYS A 446 7.00 -5.92 2.72
N GLY A 447 5.84 -5.23 2.71
CA GLY A 447 5.03 -4.95 1.53
C GLY A 447 4.07 -6.06 1.11
N TYR A 448 4.05 -7.17 1.84
CA TYR A 448 3.12 -8.29 1.66
C TYR A 448 2.38 -8.59 2.97
N VAL A 449 1.05 -8.67 2.91
CA VAL A 449 0.20 -9.02 4.05
C VAL A 449 -0.73 -10.15 3.63
N LYS A 450 -0.62 -11.32 4.28
CA LYS A 450 -1.45 -12.49 4.00
C LYS A 450 -2.92 -12.15 4.21
N LYS A 451 -3.76 -12.53 3.25
CA LYS A 451 -5.22 -12.38 3.35
C LYS A 451 -5.75 -13.26 4.48
N PRO A 452 -6.90 -12.91 5.08
CA PRO A 452 -7.59 -13.82 5.99
C PRO A 452 -7.95 -15.14 5.32
N ASP A 453 -7.89 -16.23 6.08
CA ASP A 453 -8.20 -17.59 5.61
C ASP A 453 -9.54 -17.71 4.85
N PHE A 454 -10.56 -16.97 5.28
CA PHE A 454 -11.89 -17.00 4.66
C PHE A 454 -11.96 -16.32 3.27
N LEU A 455 -10.91 -15.59 2.86
CA LEU A 455 -10.74 -15.05 1.51
C LEU A 455 -9.76 -15.87 0.66
N ILE A 456 -9.24 -16.96 1.22
CA ILE A 456 -8.24 -17.83 0.57
C ILE A 456 -8.80 -19.25 0.37
N LYS A 457 -9.46 -19.82 1.38
CA LYS A 457 -9.91 -21.21 1.36
C LYS A 457 -11.01 -21.44 0.33
N GLU A 458 -10.77 -22.35 -0.61
CA GLU A 458 -11.79 -22.91 -1.49
C GLU A 458 -12.67 -23.86 -0.64
N ASN A 459 -13.93 -23.48 -0.39
CA ASN A 459 -14.84 -24.32 0.39
C ASN A 459 -15.50 -25.38 -0.49
N ILE A 460 -15.71 -26.57 0.07
CA ILE A 460 -16.29 -27.75 -0.61
C ILE A 460 -17.69 -27.43 -1.18
N ASP A 461 -18.45 -26.56 -0.51
CA ASP A 461 -19.82 -26.19 -0.92
C ASP A 461 -19.88 -24.98 -1.88
N ASN A 462 -18.74 -24.52 -2.43
CA ASN A 462 -18.64 -23.31 -3.26
C ASN A 462 -19.15 -22.00 -2.61
N GLN A 463 -19.39 -22.02 -1.29
CA GLN A 463 -19.76 -20.84 -0.51
C GLN A 463 -18.52 -19.99 -0.23
N VAL A 464 -18.61 -18.71 -0.53
CA VAL A 464 -17.58 -17.72 -0.23
C VAL A 464 -18.09 -16.73 0.81
N PHE A 465 -17.16 -16.06 1.47
CA PHE A 465 -17.47 -14.98 2.40
C PHE A 465 -18.32 -13.90 1.69
N ASN A 466 -19.38 -13.43 2.35
CA ASN A 466 -20.18 -12.30 1.87
C ASN A 466 -19.81 -11.04 2.68
N PRO A 467 -19.07 -10.08 2.09
CA PRO A 467 -18.65 -8.87 2.80
C PRO A 467 -19.82 -7.95 3.19
N MET A 468 -20.97 -8.07 2.53
CA MET A 468 -22.18 -7.30 2.80
C MET A 468 -23.17 -8.05 3.72
N GLY A 469 -22.80 -9.26 4.16
CA GLY A 469 -23.62 -10.06 5.07
C GLY A 469 -23.64 -9.49 6.49
N ASN A 470 -24.68 -9.82 7.25
CA ASN A 470 -24.75 -9.47 8.66
C ASN A 470 -23.83 -10.40 9.47
N LEU A 471 -22.77 -9.86 10.05
CA LEU A 471 -21.75 -10.64 10.75
C LEU A 471 -21.89 -10.52 12.27
N ALA A 472 -21.76 -11.65 12.97
CA ALA A 472 -21.75 -11.66 14.43
C ALA A 472 -20.53 -10.92 14.99
N VAL A 473 -20.74 -10.16 16.06
CA VAL A 473 -19.67 -9.47 16.78
C VAL A 473 -18.73 -10.49 17.41
N LYS A 474 -17.46 -10.49 17.00
CA LYS A 474 -16.43 -11.39 17.56
C LYS A 474 -15.60 -10.76 18.66
N LYS A 475 -15.36 -9.45 18.58
CA LYS A 475 -14.53 -8.69 19.53
C LYS A 475 -15.06 -7.26 19.64
N THR A 476 -14.90 -6.67 20.83
CA THR A 476 -15.23 -5.27 21.11
C THR A 476 -13.93 -4.51 21.38
N LEU A 477 -13.67 -3.46 20.61
CA LEU A 477 -12.54 -2.57 20.82
C LEU A 477 -12.98 -1.38 21.69
N LYS A 478 -12.27 -1.14 22.80
CA LYS A 478 -12.44 0.05 23.64
C LYS A 478 -11.19 0.90 23.56
N VAL A 479 -11.31 2.12 23.05
CA VAL A 479 -10.20 3.07 22.94
C VAL A 479 -10.41 4.20 23.93
N ARG A 480 -9.41 4.46 24.77
CA ARG A 480 -9.38 5.61 25.68
C ARG A 480 -8.20 6.49 25.30
N VAL A 481 -8.47 7.75 24.96
CA VAL A 481 -7.44 8.75 24.65
C VAL A 481 -7.09 9.47 25.95
N TYR A 482 -5.85 9.33 26.40
CA TYR A 482 -5.37 9.96 27.63
C TYR A 482 -4.78 11.34 27.38
N MET A 483 -3.81 11.42 26.48
CA MET A 483 -3.07 12.64 26.18
C MET A 483 -2.38 12.58 24.82
N GLY A 484 -1.99 13.75 24.32
CA GLY A 484 -1.03 13.89 23.22
C GLY A 484 0.20 14.66 23.71
N ASP A 485 1.39 14.14 23.42
CA ASP A 485 2.66 14.81 23.68
C ASP A 485 3.51 14.82 22.40
N GLY A 486 4.55 15.65 22.34
CA GLY A 486 5.52 15.64 21.24
C GLY A 486 5.25 16.55 20.05
N TRP A 487 4.03 17.06 19.84
CA TRP A 487 3.70 17.93 18.69
C TRP A 487 4.64 19.14 18.51
N ARG A 488 5.14 19.69 19.61
CA ARG A 488 6.09 20.82 19.65
C ARG A 488 7.46 20.49 19.04
N LEU A 489 7.80 19.21 18.90
CA LEU A 489 9.06 18.72 18.33
C LEU A 489 8.97 18.64 16.80
N ASP A 490 7.80 18.30 16.28
CA ASP A 490 7.58 18.08 14.84
C ASP A 490 7.17 19.35 14.09
N PHE A 491 6.61 20.34 14.81
CA PHE A 491 6.09 21.56 14.21
C PHE A 491 6.72 22.81 14.82
N SER A 492 7.23 23.68 13.94
CA SER A 492 7.67 25.01 14.33
C SER A 492 6.48 25.88 14.77
N GLN A 493 6.72 26.89 15.62
CA GLN A 493 5.67 27.85 15.99
C GLN A 493 5.05 28.54 14.77
N THR A 494 5.83 28.76 13.70
CA THR A 494 5.37 29.39 12.46
C THR A 494 4.44 28.51 11.62
N HIS A 495 4.28 27.22 11.95
CA HIS A 495 3.29 26.36 11.30
C HIS A 495 1.87 26.58 11.84
N PHE A 496 1.71 27.31 12.93
CA PHE A 496 0.44 27.58 13.58
C PHE A 496 0.17 29.08 13.71
N ASP A 497 -0.94 29.43 14.35
CA ASP A 497 -1.33 30.81 14.58
C ASP A 497 -0.23 31.62 15.27
N SER A 498 -0.13 32.90 14.87
CA SER A 498 0.90 33.82 15.36
C SER A 498 0.74 34.20 16.84
N TYR A 499 -0.42 33.90 17.43
CA TYR A 499 -0.87 34.46 18.71
C TYR A 499 -1.13 33.41 19.80
N SER A 500 -1.25 32.12 19.44
CA SER A 500 -1.52 31.04 20.40
C SER A 500 -0.96 29.70 19.95
N PRO A 501 -0.69 28.77 20.90
CA PRO A 501 -0.53 27.36 20.57
C PRO A 501 -1.76 26.80 19.83
N PRO A 502 -1.57 25.77 18.99
CA PRO A 502 -2.69 25.07 18.35
C PRO A 502 -3.59 24.35 19.35
N ASP A 503 -4.89 24.33 19.05
CA ASP A 503 -5.86 23.45 19.69
C ASP A 503 -5.88 22.09 18.99
N PHE A 504 -5.81 21.02 19.78
CA PHE A 504 -5.82 19.65 19.26
C PHE A 504 -7.07 18.90 19.67
N TYR A 505 -7.58 18.08 18.77
CA TYR A 505 -8.56 17.05 19.07
C TYR A 505 -8.09 15.72 18.47
N VAL A 506 -8.55 14.61 19.05
CA VAL A 506 -8.26 13.27 18.54
C VAL A 506 -9.55 12.67 17.99
N LYS A 507 -9.50 12.20 16.73
CA LYS A 507 -10.58 11.43 16.12
C LYS A 507 -10.15 9.98 15.99
N VAL A 508 -10.87 9.09 16.67
CA VAL A 508 -10.73 7.64 16.51
C VAL A 508 -11.75 7.17 15.47
N SER A 509 -11.35 6.29 14.56
CA SER A 509 -12.25 5.71 13.56
C SER A 509 -11.85 4.27 13.28
N CYS A 510 -12.84 3.37 13.32
CA CYS A 510 -12.75 2.07 12.66
C CYS A 510 -13.28 2.24 11.25
N ILE A 511 -12.75 1.48 10.29
CA ILE A 511 -13.03 1.67 8.87
C ILE A 511 -13.37 0.33 8.27
#